data_AF-A0A2R7Y0H8-F1
#
_entry.id   AF-A0A2R7Y0H8-F1
#
_cell.length_a   1.000
_cell.length_b   1.000
_cell.length_c   1.000
_cell.angle_alpha   90.00
_cell.angle_beta   90.00
_cell.angle_gamma   90.00
#
_symmetry.space_group_name_H-M   'P 1'
#
loop_
_entity.id
_entity.type
_entity.pdbx_description
1 polymer ?
#
loop_
_entity_poly.entity_id
_entity_poly.type
_entity_poly.pdbx_seq_one_letter_code
_entity_poly.pdbx_strand_id
1 'polypeptide(L)'
;MEQAGYLAINFWNTTGGTAADITTDKPISLLKRAKGTQTTYTISDPTQKNKTAQIQLPKDFTHILSMSDGVNFEEATRKLIIDVSGSAGSAKQIIVE
;
A
#
# COMPACT_ATOMS: atom_id res chain seq x y z
N MET A 1 17.86 3.44 -20.50
CA MET A 1 16.89 2.72 -19.66
C MET A 1 16.73 3.52 -18.38
N GLU A 2 15.53 3.98 -18.05
CA GLU A 2 15.27 4.62 -16.76
C GLU A 2 15.44 3.58 -15.64
N GLN A 3 16.26 3.91 -14.63
CA GLN A 3 16.44 3.06 -13.46
C GLN A 3 15.18 3.14 -12.59
N ALA A 4 14.58 2.00 -12.27
CA ALA A 4 13.43 1.98 -11.37
C ALA A 4 13.87 2.32 -9.93
N GLY A 5 13.15 3.23 -9.29
CA GLY A 5 13.34 3.58 -7.88
C GLY A 5 12.57 2.61 -6.99
N TYR A 6 13.23 2.06 -5.97
CA TYR A 6 12.61 1.13 -5.02
C TYR A 6 12.68 1.68 -3.60
N LEU A 7 11.59 1.50 -2.86
CA LEU A 7 11.51 1.75 -1.43
C LEU A 7 10.73 0.60 -0.78
N ALA A 8 11.33 -0.04 0.22
CA ALA A 8 10.70 -1.09 1.00
C ALA A 8 10.56 -0.65 2.46
N ILE A 9 9.38 -0.85 3.05
CA ILE A 9 9.06 -0.43 4.42
C ILE A 9 8.33 -1.59 5.13
N ASN A 10 8.74 -1.86 6.37
CA ASN A 10 7.99 -2.72 7.27
C ASN A 10 7.48 -1.89 8.44
N PHE A 11 6.16 -1.92 8.65
CA PHE A 11 5.51 -1.32 9.80
C PHE A 11 5.28 -2.40 10.85
N TRP A 12 5.96 -2.28 12.00
CA TRP A 12 5.95 -3.32 13.04
C TRP A 12 4.93 -3.07 14.14
N ASN A 13 4.58 -1.80 14.38
CA ASN A 13 3.72 -1.43 15.50
C ASN A 13 2.27 -1.86 15.22
N THR A 14 1.59 -2.37 16.25
CA THR A 14 0.21 -2.86 16.17
C THR A 14 -0.79 -1.75 15.84
N THR A 15 -0.44 -0.50 16.17
CA THR A 15 -1.20 0.71 15.82
C THR A 15 -0.76 1.33 14.50
N GLY A 16 0.09 0.65 13.73
CA GLY A 16 0.67 1.18 12.50
C GLY A 16 1.67 2.32 12.74
N GLY A 17 1.83 3.19 11.74
CA GLY A 17 2.78 4.31 11.77
C GLY A 17 2.92 5.01 10.43
N THR A 18 3.84 5.97 10.37
CA THR A 18 4.13 6.76 9.18
C THR A 18 5.61 6.69 8.82
N ALA A 19 5.92 6.46 7.55
CA ALA A 19 7.28 6.52 6.99
C ALA A 19 7.22 6.90 5.51
N ALA A 20 8.08 7.83 5.07
CA ALA A 20 8.12 8.32 3.68
C ALA A 20 6.73 8.75 3.14
N ASP A 21 5.98 9.50 3.95
CA ASP A 21 4.61 9.98 3.70
C ASP A 21 3.57 8.88 3.45
N ILE A 22 3.93 7.62 3.70
CA ILE A 22 3.02 6.49 3.72
C ILE A 22 2.61 6.26 5.18
N THR A 23 1.30 6.25 5.43
CA THR A 23 0.73 5.98 6.76
C THR A 23 -0.12 4.73 6.72
N THR A 24 -0.06 3.93 7.78
CA THR A 24 -0.96 2.79 7.99
C THR A 24 -1.41 2.71 9.44
N ASP A 25 -2.55 2.08 9.70
CA ASP A 25 -3.09 1.81 11.04
C ASP A 25 -2.78 0.39 11.55
N LYS A 26 -2.04 -0.43 10.77
CA LYS A 26 -1.73 -1.83 11.06
C LYS A 26 -0.28 -2.19 10.74
N PRO A 27 0.24 -3.28 11.32
CA PRO A 27 1.51 -3.84 10.88
C PRO A 27 1.36 -4.46 9.48
N ILE A 28 2.15 -3.97 8.53
CA ILE A 28 2.15 -4.39 7.12
C ILE A 28 3.57 -4.31 6.54
N SER A 29 3.80 -5.03 5.45
CA SER A 29 4.97 -4.83 4.59
C SER A 29 4.55 -4.12 3.32
N LEU A 30 5.37 -3.17 2.85
CA LEU A 30 5.12 -2.41 1.64
C LEU A 30 6.38 -2.30 0.78
N LEU A 31 6.22 -2.52 -0.53
CA LEU A 31 7.20 -2.21 -1.56
C LEU A 31 6.62 -1.17 -2.52
N LYS A 32 7.25 0.00 -2.61
CA LYS A 32 7.03 1.01 -3.65
C LYS A 32 8.06 0.80 -4.76
N ARG A 33 7.59 0.78 -6.01
CA ARG A 33 8.42 0.78 -7.21
C ARG A 33 7.96 1.89 -8.15
N ALA A 34 8.83 2.86 -8.42
CA ALA A 34 8.60 3.88 -9.43
C ALA A 34 9.29 3.50 -10.74
N LYS A 35 8.57 3.58 -11.87
CA LYS A 35 9.09 3.31 -13.21
C LYS A 35 8.38 4.21 -14.24
N GLY A 36 9.09 5.20 -14.78
CA GLY A 36 8.47 6.23 -15.62
C GLY A 36 7.44 7.02 -14.83
N THR A 37 6.25 7.22 -15.40
CA THR A 37 5.13 7.91 -14.75
C THR A 37 4.36 7.03 -13.75
N GLN A 38 4.57 5.71 -13.77
CA GLN A 38 3.81 4.79 -12.94
C GLN A 38 4.54 4.44 -11.64
N THR A 39 3.77 4.38 -10.56
CA THR A 39 4.21 3.84 -9.28
C THR A 39 3.37 2.64 -8.89
N THR A 40 4.02 1.52 -8.59
CA THR A 40 3.38 0.32 -8.05
C THR A 40 3.64 0.23 -6.54
N TYR A 41 2.58 0.07 -5.76
CA TYR A 41 2.62 -0.28 -4.35
C TYR A 41 2.20 -1.74 -4.20
N THR A 42 3.06 -2.56 -3.59
CA THR A 42 2.78 -3.96 -3.25
C THR A 42 2.74 -4.08 -1.73
N ILE A 43 1.64 -4.60 -1.19
CA ILE A 43 1.30 -4.50 0.23
C ILE A 43 0.85 -5.87 0.74
N SER A 44 1.42 -6.34 1.84
CA SER A 44 0.99 -7.58 2.49
C SER A 44 0.82 -7.39 4.00
N ASP A 45 0.08 -8.31 4.62
CA ASP A 45 0.06 -8.51 6.07
C ASP A 45 0.91 -9.74 6.43
N PRO A 46 2.19 -9.56 6.83
CA PRO A 46 3.03 -10.67 7.26
C PRO A 46 2.53 -11.34 8.55
N THR A 47 1.74 -10.63 9.35
CA THR A 47 1.21 -11.17 10.62
C THR A 47 0.10 -12.20 10.38
N GLN A 48 -0.56 -12.12 9.23
CA GLN A 48 -1.71 -12.94 8.81
C GLN A 48 -2.88 -12.89 9.80
N LYS A 49 -2.94 -11.84 10.62
CA LYS A 49 -3.95 -11.67 11.68
C LYS A 49 -4.89 -10.51 11.37
N ASN A 50 -4.50 -9.59 10.51
CA ASN A 50 -5.35 -8.47 10.14
C ASN A 50 -6.47 -8.96 9.23
N LYS A 51 -7.66 -8.39 9.41
CA LYS A 51 -8.76 -8.54 8.44
C LYS A 51 -8.66 -7.44 7.39
N THR A 52 -8.51 -6.21 7.86
CA THR A 52 -8.34 -5.03 7.02
C THR A 52 -7.19 -4.17 7.53
N ALA A 53 -6.64 -3.35 6.63
CA ALA A 53 -5.72 -2.27 6.96
C ALA A 53 -6.11 -1.00 6.19
N GLN A 54 -6.02 0.15 6.85
CA GLN A 54 -6.11 1.46 6.22
C GLN A 54 -4.71 1.94 5.87
N ILE A 55 -4.54 2.45 4.65
CA ILE A 55 -3.27 2.98 4.16
C ILE A 55 -3.50 4.30 3.45
N GLN A 56 -2.70 5.30 3.80
CA GLN A 56 -2.63 6.55 3.07
C GLN A 56 -1.30 6.59 2.31
N LEU A 57 -1.39 6.74 1.00
CA LEU A 57 -0.23 6.90 0.12
C LEU A 57 0.16 8.39 0.02
N PRO A 58 1.38 8.70 -0.44
CA PRO A 58 1.79 10.08 -0.70
C PRO A 58 0.85 10.72 -1.72
N LYS A 59 0.68 12.05 -1.65
CA LYS A 59 -0.21 12.81 -2.54
C LYS A 59 0.49 13.19 -3.85
N ASP A 60 1.44 12.39 -4.30
CA ASP A 60 2.30 12.62 -5.47
C ASP A 60 1.76 11.98 -6.77
N PHE A 61 0.59 11.33 -6.72
CA PHE A 61 -0.10 10.75 -7.88
C PHE A 61 -1.43 11.45 -8.15
N THR A 62 -1.85 11.40 -9.41
CA THR A 62 -3.08 12.05 -9.91
C THR A 62 -4.22 11.04 -10.07
N HIS A 63 -3.92 9.82 -10.49
CA HIS A 63 -4.89 8.78 -10.82
C HIS A 63 -4.51 7.42 -10.22
N ILE A 64 -5.52 6.66 -9.81
CA ILE A 64 -5.38 5.22 -9.58
C ILE A 64 -5.65 4.52 -10.91
N LEU A 65 -4.66 3.82 -11.43
CA LEU A 65 -4.75 3.08 -12.68
C LEU A 65 -5.33 1.68 -12.47
N SER A 66 -4.96 1.01 -11.38
CA SER A 66 -5.49 -0.31 -11.04
C SER A 66 -5.33 -0.62 -9.55
N MET A 67 -6.17 -1.53 -9.06
CA MET A 67 -6.15 -2.06 -7.70
C MET A 67 -6.48 -3.56 -7.73
N SER A 68 -5.85 -4.35 -6.87
CA SER A 68 -6.24 -5.73 -6.63
C SER A 68 -7.64 -5.83 -6.02
N ASP A 69 -8.31 -6.97 -6.22
CA ASP A 69 -9.57 -7.29 -5.54
C ASP A 69 -9.48 -7.12 -4.02
N GLY A 70 -10.51 -6.56 -3.41
CA GLY A 70 -10.56 -6.26 -1.98
C GLY A 70 -9.82 -4.98 -1.56
N VAL A 71 -9.36 -4.18 -2.52
CA VAL A 71 -8.82 -2.84 -2.25
C VAL A 71 -9.81 -1.78 -2.70
N ASN A 72 -10.19 -0.89 -1.78
CA ASN A 72 -11.08 0.24 -2.04
C ASN A 72 -10.37 1.56 -1.74
N PHE A 73 -10.60 2.59 -2.55
CA PHE A 73 -10.12 3.94 -2.31
C PHE A 73 -11.25 4.87 -1.88
N GLU A 74 -11.11 5.49 -0.71
CA GLU A 74 -12.04 6.50 -0.19
C GLU A 74 -11.52 7.90 -0.53
N GLU A 75 -12.11 8.54 -1.53
CA GLU A 75 -11.65 9.85 -2.05
C GLU A 75 -11.68 10.95 -0.97
N ALA A 76 -12.73 10.98 -0.14
CA ALA A 76 -12.92 12.03 0.88
C ALA A 76 -11.78 12.09 1.90
N THR A 77 -11.21 10.93 2.25
CA THR A 77 -10.09 10.82 3.21
C THR A 77 -8.76 10.53 2.52
N ARG A 78 -8.78 10.23 1.22
CA ARG A 78 -7.67 9.70 0.42
C ARG A 78 -7.02 8.48 1.06
N LYS A 79 -7.82 7.58 1.64
CA LYS A 79 -7.36 6.34 2.25
C LYS A 79 -7.70 5.14 1.37
N LEU A 80 -6.78 4.20 1.29
CA LEU A 80 -7.02 2.85 0.83
C LEU A 80 -7.49 2.00 2.01
N ILE A 81 -8.55 1.23 1.80
CA ILE A 81 -8.99 0.17 2.71
C ILE A 81 -8.70 -1.15 2.01
N ILE A 82 -7.82 -1.95 2.59
CA ILE A 82 -7.33 -3.20 2.00
C ILE A 82 -7.87 -4.36 2.83
N ASP A 83 -8.63 -5.25 2.21
CA ASP A 83 -8.97 -6.57 2.77
C ASP A 83 -7.79 -7.53 2.58
N VAL A 84 -7.21 -7.94 3.69
CA VAL A 84 -6.10 -8.90 3.78
C VAL A 84 -6.53 -10.18 4.51
N SER A 85 -7.81 -10.33 4.80
CA SER A 85 -8.35 -11.50 5.48
C SER A 85 -8.18 -12.76 4.64
N GLY A 86 -7.77 -13.86 5.27
CA GLY A 86 -7.56 -15.15 4.59
C GLY A 86 -6.48 -15.13 3.50
N SER A 87 -5.68 -14.06 3.39
CA SER A 87 -4.69 -13.90 2.33
C SER A 87 -3.47 -14.81 2.47
N ALA A 88 -3.27 -15.44 3.63
CA ALA A 88 -2.09 -16.24 3.97
C ALA A 88 -0.76 -15.50 3.69
N GLY A 89 -0.75 -14.17 3.87
CA GLY A 89 0.41 -13.30 3.62
C GLY A 89 0.59 -12.88 2.15
N SER A 90 -0.35 -13.25 1.26
CA SER A 90 -0.35 -12.81 -0.15
C SER A 90 -0.48 -11.30 -0.25
N ALA A 91 0.22 -10.71 -1.22
CA ALA A 91 0.22 -9.28 -1.42
C ALA A 91 -0.95 -8.79 -2.27
N LYS A 92 -1.36 -7.55 -2.02
CA LYS A 92 -2.25 -6.74 -2.86
C LYS A 92 -1.42 -5.68 -3.58
N GLN A 93 -1.84 -5.30 -4.78
CA GLN A 93 -1.18 -4.28 -5.58
C GLN A 93 -2.10 -3.11 -5.89
N ILE A 94 -1.51 -1.92 -5.89
CA ILE A 94 -2.11 -0.67 -6.35
C ILE A 94 -1.13 -0.04 -7.34
N ILE A 95 -1.62 0.39 -8.50
CA ILE A 95 -0.83 1.12 -9.50
C ILE A 95 -1.42 2.51 -9.66
N VAL A 96 -0.57 3.52 -9.58
CA VAL A 96 -0.94 4.94 -9.70
C VAL A 96 -0.05 5.65 -10.72
N GLU A 97 -0.53 6.81 -11.21
CA GLU A 97 0.17 7.77 -12.07
C GLU A 97 -0.13 9.20 -11.64
#